data_AF-A0A950VR88-F1
#
_entry.id   AF-A0A950VR88-F1
#
_cell.length_a   1.000
_cell.length_b   1.000
_cell.length_c   1.000
_cell.angle_alpha   90.00
_cell.angle_beta   90.00
_cell.angle_gamma   90.00
#
_symmetry.space_group_name_H-M   'P 1'
#
loop_
_entity.id
_entity.type
_entity.pdbx_description
1 polymer ?
#
loop_
_entity_poly.entity_id
_entity_poly.type
_entity_poly.pdbx_seq_one_letter_code
_entity_poly.pdbx_strand_id
1 'polypeptide(L)'
;MDTYRPIADYALISDCHSAALVSRDGSVDWCCFERFDARPVFARLIDWSRGGHFLIRPGQPYKATRRYLPGTNVLETRFETDSGVLVLTDCLAVHESSEPSEAEA
;
A
#
# COMPACT_ATOMS: atom_id res chain seq x y z
N MET A 1 9.17 -12.01 -18.62
CA MET A 1 8.28 -11.57 -17.53
C MET A 1 8.73 -10.18 -17.19
N ASP A 2 7.90 -9.17 -17.44
CA ASP A 2 8.29 -7.79 -17.18
C ASP A 2 8.58 -7.60 -15.69
N THR A 3 9.75 -7.05 -15.41
CA THR A 3 10.24 -6.81 -14.04
C THR A 3 9.31 -5.86 -13.30
N TYR A 4 8.70 -4.92 -14.01
CA TYR A 4 7.76 -3.94 -13.48
C TYR A 4 6.33 -4.34 -13.80
N ARG A 5 5.42 -4.07 -12.86
CA ARG A 5 4.00 -4.30 -13.07
C ARG A 5 3.36 -3.13 -13.81
N PRO A 6 2.33 -3.38 -14.63
CA PRO A 6 1.48 -2.31 -15.15
C PRO A 6 0.94 -1.45 -14.01
N ILE A 7 0.81 -0.13 -14.23
CA ILE A 7 0.26 0.77 -13.21
C ILE A 7 -1.15 0.36 -12.76
N ALA A 8 -1.93 -0.25 -13.66
CA ALA A 8 -3.27 -0.77 -13.38
C ALA A 8 -3.27 -1.91 -12.35
N ASP A 9 -2.12 -2.53 -12.05
CA ASP A 9 -1.99 -3.57 -11.02
C ASP A 9 -1.70 -3.02 -9.62
N TYR A 10 -1.64 -1.69 -9.48
CA TYR A 10 -1.51 -1.01 -8.20
C TYR A 10 -2.84 -0.43 -7.72
N ALA A 11 -3.02 -0.41 -6.41
CA ALA A 11 -4.12 0.25 -5.71
C ALA A 11 -3.55 1.38 -4.85
N LEU A 12 -4.30 2.47 -4.70
CA LEU A 12 -3.90 3.66 -3.96
C LEU A 12 -4.58 3.68 -2.59
N ILE A 13 -3.78 3.77 -1.53
CA ILE A 13 -4.27 4.07 -0.18
C ILE A 13 -3.69 5.42 0.30
N SER A 14 -4.45 6.18 1.09
CA SER A 14 -4.09 7.53 1.56
C SER A 14 -4.81 7.88 2.86
N ASP A 15 -4.16 8.70 3.68
CA ASP A 15 -4.69 9.36 4.89
C ASP A 15 -4.91 10.88 4.69
N CYS A 16 -5.07 11.30 3.43
CA CYS A 16 -5.14 12.69 2.97
C CYS A 16 -3.84 13.51 3.08
N HIS A 17 -2.80 13.00 3.73
CA HIS A 17 -1.48 13.66 3.83
C HIS A 17 -0.43 12.92 3.01
N SER A 18 -0.46 11.60 3.06
CA SER A 18 0.45 10.65 2.44
C SER A 18 -0.29 9.71 1.51
N ALA A 19 0.47 8.94 0.72
CA ALA A 19 -0.10 7.90 -0.13
C ALA A 19 0.87 6.73 -0.34
N ALA A 20 0.29 5.55 -0.53
CA ALA A 20 1.02 4.36 -0.88
C ALA A 20 0.38 3.63 -2.06
N LEU A 21 1.22 2.98 -2.88
CA LEU A 21 0.79 2.13 -3.98
C LEU A 21 1.03 0.66 -3.63
N VAL A 22 -0.07 -0.08 -3.54
CA VAL A 22 -0.12 -1.49 -3.17
C VAL A 22 -0.32 -2.33 -4.42
N SER A 23 0.65 -3.17 -4.73
CA SER A 23 0.60 -4.18 -5.80
C SER A 23 -0.47 -5.22 -5.52
N ARG A 24 -1.06 -5.78 -6.58
CA ARG A 24 -1.99 -6.93 -6.52
C ARG A 24 -1.44 -8.17 -5.77
N ASP A 25 -0.12 -8.25 -5.58
CA ASP A 25 0.53 -9.35 -4.85
C ASP A 25 0.79 -9.06 -3.37
N GLY A 26 0.22 -7.99 -2.81
CA GLY A 26 0.39 -7.64 -1.39
C GLY A 26 1.71 -6.93 -1.07
N SER A 27 2.32 -6.29 -2.07
CA SER A 27 3.55 -5.50 -1.92
C SER A 27 3.23 -4.02 -1.89
N VAL A 28 3.71 -3.29 -0.89
CA VAL A 28 3.79 -1.84 -0.91
C VAL A 28 5.07 -1.45 -1.65
N ASP A 29 4.92 -1.03 -2.91
CA ASP A 29 6.05 -0.74 -3.81
C ASP A 29 6.39 0.75 -3.87
N TRP A 30 5.45 1.61 -3.44
CA TRP A 30 5.67 3.04 -3.27
C TRP A 30 5.00 3.52 -1.99
N CYS A 31 5.69 4.32 -1.19
CA CYS A 31 5.12 4.96 -0.01
C CYS A 31 5.98 6.16 0.40
N CYS A 32 5.36 7.33 0.52
CA CYS A 32 5.95 8.51 1.14
C CYS A 32 5.21 8.74 2.46
N PHE A 33 5.86 8.56 3.60
CA PHE A 33 5.24 8.87 4.90
C PHE A 33 5.21 10.38 5.14
N GLU A 34 4.32 10.81 6.03
CA GLU A 34 4.08 12.21 6.45
C GLU A 34 3.45 13.12 5.39
N ARG A 35 3.98 13.12 4.16
CA ARG A 35 3.49 13.98 3.05
C ARG A 35 3.66 13.33 1.69
N PHE A 36 2.77 13.66 0.76
CA PHE A 36 2.76 13.13 -0.60
C PHE A 36 4.04 13.41 -1.41
N ASP A 37 4.69 14.56 -1.15
CA ASP A 37 5.91 15.02 -1.81
C ASP A 37 7.20 14.67 -1.05
N ALA A 38 7.10 13.96 0.07
CA ALA A 38 8.25 13.54 0.86
C ALA A 38 9.11 12.50 0.11
N ARG A 39 10.31 12.24 0.66
CA ARG A 39 11.16 11.18 0.14
C ARG A 39 10.46 9.82 0.35
N PRO A 40 10.34 8.99 -0.70
CA PRO A 40 9.71 7.68 -0.55
C PRO A 40 10.56 6.76 0.33
N VAL A 41 9.92 6.08 1.27
CA VAL A 41 10.53 4.95 2.02
C VAL A 41 10.56 3.69 1.16
N PHE A 42 9.55 3.51 0.30
CA PHE A 42 9.52 2.48 -0.74
C PHE A 42 9.43 3.16 -2.11
N ALA A 43 10.25 2.70 -3.05
CA ALA A 43 10.45 3.26 -4.39
C ALA A 43 10.68 2.16 -5.45
N ARG A 44 10.17 0.95 -5.23
CA ARG A 44 10.33 -0.20 -6.14
C ARG A 44 9.76 0.05 -7.53
N LEU A 45 8.81 0.97 -7.67
CA LEU A 45 8.25 1.39 -8.96
C LEU A 45 9.29 1.97 -9.92
N ILE A 46 10.33 2.65 -9.42
CA ILE A 46 11.35 3.31 -10.23
C ILE A 46 12.69 2.59 -10.20
N ASP A 47 12.96 1.81 -9.16
CA ASP A 47 14.14 0.94 -9.08
C ASP A 47 13.76 -0.37 -8.40
N TRP A 48 13.54 -1.41 -9.21
CA TRP A 48 13.11 -2.73 -8.73
C TRP A 48 14.11 -3.39 -7.76
N SER A 49 15.41 -3.11 -7.92
CA SER A 49 16.48 -3.77 -7.17
C SER A 49 16.85 -3.03 -5.89
N ARG A 50 16.76 -1.69 -5.89
CA ARG A 50 17.24 -0.84 -4.78
C ARG A 50 16.14 -0.06 -4.10
N GLY A 51 14.96 0.05 -4.71
CA GLY A 51 13.87 0.91 -4.24
C GLY A 51 13.21 0.49 -2.93
N GLY A 52 13.49 -0.71 -2.41
CA GLY A 52 12.84 -1.19 -1.19
C GLY A 52 11.33 -1.42 -1.35
N HIS A 53 10.78 -2.31 -0.55
CA HIS A 53 9.33 -2.60 -0.52
C HIS A 53 8.99 -3.37 0.75
N PHE A 54 7.71 -3.42 1.09
CA PHE A 54 7.18 -4.26 2.14
C PHE A 54 6.17 -5.25 1.54
N LEU A 55 6.34 -6.54 1.81
CA LEU A 55 5.58 -7.61 1.14
C LEU A 55 4.98 -8.59 2.14
N ILE A 56 3.68 -8.80 2.03
CA ILE A 56 2.97 -9.90 2.67
C ILE A 56 2.20 -10.66 1.60
N ARG A 57 2.50 -11.97 1.46
CA ARG A 57 1.78 -12.87 0.55
C ARG A 57 1.95 -14.33 0.99
N PRO A 58 1.11 -15.26 0.49
CA PRO A 58 1.37 -16.68 0.68
C PRO A 58 2.71 -17.11 0.06
N GLY A 59 3.38 -18.07 0.71
CA GLY A 59 4.61 -18.69 0.20
C GLY A 59 4.38 -19.74 -0.90
N GLN A 60 3.12 -20.02 -1.24
CA GLN A 60 2.70 -21.04 -2.21
C GLN A 60 1.91 -20.40 -3.36
N PRO A 61 1.64 -21.09 -4.48
CA PRO A 61 0.85 -20.55 -5.57
C PRO A 61 -0.53 -20.06 -5.10
N TYR A 62 -0.93 -18.89 -5.60
CA TYR A 62 -2.21 -18.27 -5.24
C TYR A 62 -2.88 -17.60 -6.42
N LYS A 63 -4.20 -17.39 -6.29
CA LYS A 63 -4.96 -16.41 -7.07
C LYS A 63 -5.27 -15.22 -6.17
N ALA A 64 -4.98 -14.01 -6.65
CA ALA A 64 -5.23 -12.78 -5.91
C ALA A 64 -6.44 -12.04 -6.50
N THR A 65 -7.37 -11.66 -5.62
CA THR A 65 -8.44 -10.70 -5.94
C THR A 65 -8.36 -9.53 -4.95
N ARG A 66 -8.88 -8.38 -5.34
CA ARG A 66 -8.82 -7.17 -4.51
C ARG A 66 -10.09 -6.35 -4.64
N ARG A 67 -10.44 -5.67 -3.56
CA ARG A 67 -11.50 -4.66 -3.52
C ARG A 67 -11.19 -3.63 -2.43
N TYR A 68 -11.67 -2.41 -2.61
CA TYR A 68 -11.82 -1.53 -1.45
C TYR A 68 -13.03 -1.97 -0.64
N LEU A 69 -12.94 -1.92 0.68
CA LEU A 69 -14.10 -2.14 1.53
C LEU A 69 -15.12 -1.02 1.30
N PRO A 70 -16.43 -1.33 1.18
CA PRO A 70 -17.44 -0.36 0.80
C PRO A 70 -17.42 0.91 1.65
N GLY A 71 -17.38 2.08 1.02
CA GLY A 71 -17.40 3.37 1.70
C GLY A 71 -16.07 3.75 2.39
N THR A 72 -14.97 3.04 2.13
CA THR A 72 -13.67 3.31 2.75
C THR A 72 -12.55 3.32 1.71
N ASN A 73 -11.38 3.85 2.09
CA ASN A 73 -10.12 3.68 1.35
C ASN A 73 -9.28 2.50 1.88
N VAL A 74 -9.90 1.57 2.60
CA VAL A 74 -9.25 0.34 3.08
C VAL A 74 -9.22 -0.69 1.96
N LEU A 75 -8.04 -1.15 1.60
CA LEU A 75 -7.85 -2.16 0.55
C LEU A 75 -7.86 -3.55 1.17
N GLU A 76 -8.73 -4.44 0.68
CA GLU A 76 -8.73 -5.86 1.00
C GLU A 76 -8.14 -6.64 -0.19
N THR A 77 -7.03 -7.33 0.04
CA THR A 77 -6.43 -8.29 -0.90
C THR A 77 -6.68 -9.70 -0.40
N ARG A 78 -7.41 -10.49 -1.18
CA ARG A 78 -7.71 -11.88 -0.88
C ARG A 78 -6.86 -12.80 -1.74
N PHE A 79 -6.06 -13.63 -1.08
CA PHE A 79 -5.25 -14.67 -1.71
C PHE A 79 -5.89 -16.04 -1.48
N GLU A 80 -6.25 -16.71 -2.56
CA GLU A 80 -6.74 -18.09 -2.55
C GLU A 80 -5.62 -19.03 -2.94
N THR A 81 -5.37 -20.03 -2.11
CA THR A 81 -4.36 -21.08 -2.32
C THR A 81 -5.01 -22.45 -2.20
N ASP A 82 -4.31 -23.51 -2.60
CA ASP A 82 -4.84 -24.87 -2.50
C ASP A 82 -5.11 -25.32 -1.05
N SER A 83 -4.46 -24.71 -0.06
CA SER A 83 -4.61 -25.07 1.35
C SER A 83 -5.50 -24.13 2.16
N GLY A 84 -6.02 -23.05 1.56
CA GLY A 84 -6.83 -22.06 2.27
C GLY A 84 -6.73 -20.65 1.72
N VAL A 85 -7.18 -19.69 2.53
CA VAL A 85 -7.32 -18.29 2.14
C VAL A 85 -6.61 -17.39 3.14
N LEU A 86 -5.81 -16.46 2.62
CA LEU A 86 -5.28 -15.31 3.37
C LEU A 86 -6.02 -14.05 2.93
N VAL A 87 -6.45 -13.24 3.90
CA VAL A 87 -6.97 -11.89 3.65
C VAL A 87 -5.99 -10.90 4.24
N LEU A 88 -5.47 -10.01 3.41
CA LEU A 88 -4.59 -8.90 3.78
C LEU A 88 -5.39 -7.60 3.67
N THR A 89 -5.29 -6.76 4.68
CA THR A 89 -5.96 -5.46 4.72
C THR A 89 -4.91 -4.36 4.84
N ASP A 90 -4.86 -3.45 3.87
CA ASP A 90 -3.96 -2.32 3.84
C ASP A 90 -4.74 -1.01 4.00
N CYS A 91 -4.30 -0.15 4.93
CA CYS A 91 -4.84 1.19 5.10
C CYS A 91 -3.81 2.13 5.70
N LEU A 92 -4.02 3.43 5.49
CA LEU A 92 -3.33 4.50 6.21
C LEU A 92 -4.36 5.17 7.13
N ALA A 93 -4.05 5.25 8.41
CA ALA A 93 -4.94 5.85 9.40
C ALA A 93 -4.84 7.37 9.34
N VAL A 94 -5.98 8.05 9.31
CA VAL A 94 -6.02 9.50 9.46
C VAL A 94 -5.65 9.83 10.91
N HIS A 95 -4.56 10.56 11.09
CA HIS A 95 -4.22 11.14 12.39
C HIS A 95 -5.11 12.34 12.66
N GLU A 96 -5.67 12.44 13.87
CA GLU A 96 -6.25 13.70 14.33
C GLU A 96 -5.13 14.75 14.34
N SER A 97 -5.35 15.87 13.63
CA SER A 97 -4.49 17.03 13.79
C SER A 97 -4.55 17.45 15.26
N SER A 98 -3.44 17.38 15.98
CA SER A 98 -3.33 18.09 17.26
C SER A 98 -3.72 19.55 16.99
N GLU A 99 -4.68 20.08 17.75
CA GLU A 99 -5.04 21.50 17.69
C GLU A 99 -3.76 22.34 17.65
N PRO A 100 -3.69 23.41 16.84
CA PRO A 100 -2.55 24.30 16.90
C PRO A 100 -2.42 24.78 18.35
N SER A 101 -1.32 24.40 19.00
CA SER A 101 -0.95 24.96 20.29
C SER A 101 -0.95 26.48 20.15
N GLU A 102 -1.85 27.18 20.84
CA GLU A 102 -1.87 28.64 21.03
C GLU A 102 -0.64 29.11 21.84
N ALA A 103 0.55 28.69 21.44
CA ALA A 103 1.81 29.11 22.04
C ALA A 103 2.79 29.39 20.90
N GLU A 104 2.53 30.46 20.16
CA GLU A 104 3.52 31.35 19.56
C GLU A 104 2.80 32.47 18.75
N ALA A 105 2.26 33.47 19.46
CA ALA A 105 2.30 34.92 19.17
C ALA A 105 1.17 35.68 19.88
#